data_AF-A0A7D5E6J5-F1
#
_entry.id   AF-A0A7D5E6J5-F1
#
_cell.length_a   1.000
_cell.length_b   1.000
_cell.length_c   1.000
_cell.angle_alpha   90.00
_cell.angle_beta   90.00
_cell.angle_gamma   90.00
#
_symmetry.space_group_name_H-M   'P 1'
#
loop_
_entity.id
_entity.type
_entity.pdbx_description
1 polymer ?
#
loop_
_entity_poly.entity_id
_entity_poly.type
_entity_poly.pdbx_seq_one_letter_code
_entity_poly.pdbx_strand_id
1 'polypeptide(L)'
;MARIMNIFLLMALITVLTIAYISPASAQNEMECPPTIEGLNECINHHYSQGDISNQGTYNSLLAKVDAAQAARDRGQVDTASNILNALIKQVSAQSSKNITPEVASHIIQHTQIVIENL
;
A
#
# COMPACT_ATOMS: atom_id res chain seq x y z
N MET A 1 -41.70 25.79 34.06
CA MET A 1 -41.37 25.72 32.61
C MET A 1 -39.96 26.23 32.30
N ALA A 2 -39.53 27.41 32.76
CA ALA A 2 -38.20 27.96 32.47
C ALA A 2 -37.01 27.04 32.84
N ARG A 3 -37.10 26.31 33.95
CA ARG A 3 -36.05 25.35 34.36
C ARG A 3 -35.91 24.14 33.44
N ILE A 4 -37.01 23.67 32.87
CA ILE A 4 -37.02 22.52 31.93
C ILE A 4 -36.50 22.98 30.57
N MET A 5 -36.89 24.18 30.11
CA MET A 5 -36.38 24.79 28.87
C MET A 5 -34.86 24.99 28.89
N ASN A 6 -34.30 25.44 30.03
CA ASN A 6 -32.85 25.61 30.19
C ASN A 6 -32.09 24.28 30.16
N ILE A 7 -32.67 23.20 30.68
CA ILE A 7 -32.06 21.86 30.63
C ILE A 7 -32.05 21.34 29.19
N PHE A 8 -33.13 21.53 28.43
CA PHE A 8 -33.17 21.15 27.02
C PHE A 8 -32.17 21.94 26.17
N LEU A 9 -32.02 23.25 26.43
CA LEU A 9 -31.03 24.09 25.74
C LEU A 9 -29.59 23.66 26.06
N LEU A 10 -29.31 23.31 27.31
CA LEU A 10 -27.99 22.79 27.70
C LEU A 10 -27.69 21.43 27.05
N MET A 11 -28.67 20.52 27.00
CA MET A 11 -28.51 19.24 26.33
C MET A 11 -28.29 19.40 24.82
N ALA A 12 -29.03 20.30 24.17
CA ALA A 12 -28.84 20.61 22.75
C ALA A 12 -27.46 21.25 22.45
N LEU A 13 -26.92 22.05 23.37
CA LEU A 13 -25.58 22.63 23.23
C LEU A 13 -24.49 21.55 23.36
N ILE A 14 -24.66 20.61 24.29
CA ILE A 14 -23.71 19.51 24.51
C ILE A 14 -23.68 18.56 23.31
N THR A 15 -24.84 18.23 22.72
CA THR A 15 -24.88 17.35 21.54
C THR A 15 -24.23 18.01 20.32
N VAL A 16 -24.47 19.29 20.06
CA VAL A 16 -23.80 20.04 18.97
C VAL A 16 -22.28 20.09 19.17
N LEU A 17 -21.82 20.26 20.41
CA LEU A 17 -20.39 20.28 20.72
C LEU A 17 -19.72 18.92 20.47
N THR A 18 -20.41 17.81 20.72
CA THR A 18 -19.87 16.45 20.45
C THR A 18 -19.75 16.12 18.96
N ILE A 19 -20.66 16.59 18.12
CA ILE A 19 -20.62 16.33 16.66
C ILE A 19 -19.41 17.05 16.01
N ALA A 20 -18.98 18.17 16.58
CA ALA A 20 -17.81 18.93 16.10
C ALA A 20 -16.45 18.27 16.41
N TYR A 21 -16.39 17.29 17.32
CA TYR A 21 -15.18 16.49 17.58
C TYR A 21 -15.09 15.22 16.73
N ILE A 22 -16.15 14.90 15.97
CA ILE A 22 -16.06 13.87 14.94
C ILE A 22 -15.29 14.52 13.80
N SER A 23 -13.97 14.42 13.88
CA SER A 23 -13.12 14.66 12.72
C SER A 23 -13.71 13.85 11.58
N PRO A 24 -13.94 14.41 10.38
CA PRO A 24 -14.19 13.55 9.22
C PRO A 24 -13.04 12.55 9.23
N ALA A 25 -13.35 11.25 9.29
CA ALA A 25 -12.35 10.23 9.09
C ALA A 25 -11.70 10.58 7.74
N SER A 26 -10.48 11.11 7.80
CA SER A 26 -9.70 11.40 6.62
C SER A 26 -9.71 10.11 5.83
N ALA A 27 -10.26 10.15 4.61
CA ALA A 27 -9.93 9.15 3.60
C ALA A 27 -8.42 9.00 3.71
N GLN A 28 -8.02 7.82 4.17
CA GLN A 28 -6.61 7.54 4.37
C GLN A 28 -6.01 7.87 3.02
N ASN A 29 -5.00 8.74 3.01
CA ASN A 29 -4.14 8.83 1.85
C ASN A 29 -3.33 7.53 1.85
N GLU A 30 -4.03 6.40 1.68
CA GLU A 30 -3.49 5.14 1.25
C GLU A 30 -2.66 5.54 0.05
N MET A 31 -1.35 5.38 0.15
CA MET A 31 -0.50 5.42 -1.01
C MET A 31 -1.00 4.29 -1.90
N GLU A 32 -1.97 4.61 -2.75
CA GLU A 32 -2.55 3.70 -3.73
C GLU A 32 -1.47 3.53 -4.78
N CYS A 33 -0.66 2.50 -4.56
CA CYS A 33 0.41 2.16 -5.49
C CYS A 33 -0.28 1.75 -6.80
N PRO A 34 -0.15 2.54 -7.89
CA PRO A 34 -0.91 2.28 -9.10
C PRO A 34 -0.67 0.83 -9.57
N PRO A 35 -1.66 0.14 -10.17
CA PRO A 35 -1.52 -1.24 -10.63
C PRO A 35 -0.66 -1.36 -11.90
N THR A 36 0.51 -0.73 -11.90
CA THR A 36 1.51 -0.72 -12.97
C THR A 36 2.86 -1.19 -12.42
N ILE A 37 3.80 -1.54 -13.31
CA ILE A 37 5.17 -1.90 -12.88
C ILE A 37 5.85 -0.71 -12.18
N GLU A 38 5.61 0.52 -12.64
CA GLU A 38 6.09 1.74 -11.98
C GLU A 38 5.50 1.91 -10.58
N GLY A 39 4.19 1.73 -10.41
CA GLY A 39 3.56 1.79 -9.09
C GLY A 39 4.08 0.69 -8.14
N LEU A 40 4.45 -0.48 -8.68
CA LEU A 40 5.11 -1.54 -7.89
C LEU A 40 6.51 -1.13 -7.42
N ASN A 41 7.26 -0.37 -8.24
CA ASN A 41 8.54 0.22 -7.84
C ASN A 41 8.34 1.21 -6.67
N GLU A 42 7.35 2.10 -6.80
CA GLU A 42 6.98 3.06 -5.75
C GLU A 42 6.58 2.37 -4.43
N CYS A 43 5.77 1.31 -4.52
CA CYS A 43 5.36 0.49 -3.38
C CYS A 43 6.55 -0.09 -2.61
N ILE A 44 7.52 -0.67 -3.33
CA ILE A 44 8.73 -1.24 -2.72
C ILE A 44 9.58 -0.14 -2.06
N ASN A 45 9.74 1.01 -2.71
CA ASN A 45 10.47 2.14 -2.14
C ASN A 45 9.82 2.66 -0.86
N HIS A 46 8.50 2.79 -0.86
CA HIS A 46 7.74 3.23 0.30
C HIS A 46 7.96 2.28 1.48
N HIS A 47 7.72 0.99 1.31
CA HIS A 47 7.89 0.01 2.39
C HIS A 47 9.34 -0.15 2.86
N TYR A 48 10.33 0.07 1.99
CA TYR A 48 11.72 0.16 2.41
C TYR A 48 11.97 1.39 3.30
N SER A 49 11.43 2.56 2.92
CA SER A 49 11.55 3.79 3.72
C SER A 49 10.88 3.70 5.09
N GLN A 50 9.80 2.91 5.21
CA GLN A 50 9.11 2.63 6.47
C GLN A 50 9.82 1.56 7.32
N GLY A 51 10.82 0.87 6.77
CA GLY A 51 11.54 -0.20 7.46
C GLY A 51 10.86 -1.58 7.41
N ASP A 52 9.72 -1.70 6.71
CA ASP A 52 9.03 -2.98 6.51
C ASP A 52 9.85 -3.95 5.67
N ILE A 53 10.71 -3.43 4.80
CA ILE A 53 11.78 -4.16 4.13
C ILE A 53 13.09 -3.81 4.82
N SER A 54 13.56 -4.66 5.73
CA SER A 54 14.65 -4.31 6.66
C SER A 54 16.05 -4.51 6.09
N ASN A 55 16.19 -5.27 4.99
CA ASN A 55 17.48 -5.62 4.40
C ASN A 55 17.71 -4.90 3.06
N GLN A 56 18.78 -4.11 2.97
CA GLN A 56 19.15 -3.37 1.76
C GLN A 56 19.42 -4.29 0.55
N GLY A 57 20.01 -5.47 0.78
CA GLY A 57 20.26 -6.45 -0.28
C GLY A 57 18.96 -7.03 -0.85
N THR A 58 17.99 -7.33 0.02
CA THR A 58 16.63 -7.73 -0.39
C THR A 58 15.98 -6.62 -1.20
N TYR A 59 15.94 -5.39 -0.68
CA TYR A 59 15.40 -4.22 -1.38
C TYR A 59 15.98 -4.03 -2.77
N ASN A 60 17.32 -3.99 -2.91
CA ASN A 60 18.00 -3.83 -4.19
C ASN A 60 17.64 -4.95 -5.18
N SER A 61 17.56 -6.19 -4.71
CA SER A 61 17.21 -7.35 -5.54
C SER A 61 15.74 -7.35 -6.00
N LEU A 62 14.83 -6.78 -5.20
CA LEU A 62 13.44 -6.58 -5.59
C LEU A 62 13.34 -5.50 -6.68
N LEU A 63 13.93 -4.32 -6.47
CA LEU A 63 13.93 -3.24 -7.47
C LEU A 63 14.56 -3.69 -8.79
N ALA A 64 15.68 -4.40 -8.75
CA ALA A 64 16.32 -4.92 -9.96
C ALA A 64 15.39 -5.83 -10.80
N LYS A 65 14.46 -6.55 -10.16
CA LYS A 65 13.45 -7.36 -10.88
C LYS A 65 12.34 -6.50 -11.46
N VAL A 66 11.86 -5.50 -10.71
CA VAL A 66 10.84 -4.57 -11.21
C VAL A 66 11.37 -3.80 -12.42
N ASP A 67 12.60 -3.28 -12.34
CA ASP A 67 13.24 -2.56 -13.46
C ASP A 67 13.46 -3.47 -14.68
N ALA A 68 13.87 -4.72 -14.45
CA ALA A 68 14.02 -5.69 -15.53
C ALA A 68 12.68 -6.06 -16.19
N ALA A 69 11.60 -6.16 -15.40
CA ALA A 69 10.26 -6.39 -15.92
C ALA A 69 9.75 -5.19 -16.74
N GLN A 70 9.97 -3.95 -16.25
CA GLN A 70 9.65 -2.73 -16.98
C GLN A 70 10.39 -2.71 -18.33
N ALA A 71 11.70 -2.94 -18.32
CA ALA A 71 12.49 -2.95 -19.54
C ALA A 71 12.05 -4.04 -20.53
N ALA A 72 11.60 -5.21 -20.06
CA ALA A 72 11.04 -6.24 -20.91
C ALA A 72 9.70 -5.81 -21.53
N ARG A 73 8.81 -5.20 -20.73
CA ARG A 73 7.55 -4.63 -21.21
C ARG A 73 7.77 -3.55 -22.26
N ASP A 74 8.72 -2.64 -22.04
CA ASP A 74 9.06 -1.56 -22.98
C ASP A 74 9.55 -2.09 -24.34
N ARG A 75 10.13 -3.30 -24.36
CA ARG A 75 10.53 -4.01 -25.59
C ARG A 75 9.39 -4.84 -26.20
N GLY A 76 8.18 -4.79 -25.66
CA GLY A 76 7.05 -5.62 -26.08
C GLY A 76 7.16 -7.10 -25.68
N GLN A 77 8.09 -7.44 -24.77
CA GLN A 77 8.35 -8.81 -24.33
C GLN A 77 7.45 -9.19 -23.14
N VAL A 78 6.13 -9.18 -23.35
CA VAL A 78 5.11 -9.37 -22.30
C VAL A 78 5.33 -10.66 -21.49
N ASP A 79 5.58 -11.79 -22.15
CA ASP A 79 5.84 -13.07 -21.46
C ASP A 79 7.11 -13.02 -20.61
N THR A 80 8.14 -12.30 -21.07
CA THR A 80 9.38 -12.13 -20.32
C THR A 80 9.14 -11.26 -19.08
N ALA A 81 8.40 -10.16 -19.22
CA ALA A 81 8.00 -9.31 -18.09
C ALA A 81 7.21 -10.12 -17.05
N SER A 82 6.19 -10.88 -17.48
CA SER A 82 5.39 -11.75 -16.62
C SER A 82 6.25 -12.79 -15.87
N ASN A 83 7.21 -13.43 -16.56
CA ASN A 83 8.12 -14.39 -15.93
C ASN A 83 9.02 -13.75 -14.85
N ILE A 84 9.50 -12.52 -15.10
CA ILE A 84 10.31 -11.77 -14.12
C ILE A 84 9.46 -11.39 -12.91
N LEU A 85 8.22 -10.93 -13.10
CA LEU A 85 7.30 -10.61 -12.01
C LEU A 85 6.89 -11.86 -11.20
N ASN A 86 6.74 -13.02 -11.83
CA ASN A 86 6.56 -14.29 -11.11
C ASN A 86 7.80 -14.67 -10.26
N ALA A 87 9.01 -14.34 -10.72
CA ALA A 87 10.22 -14.51 -9.93
C ALA A 87 10.29 -13.53 -8.75
N LEU A 88 9.78 -12.30 -8.92
CA LEU A 88 9.61 -11.33 -7.84
C LEU A 88 8.68 -11.88 -6.76
N ILE A 89 7.50 -12.41 -7.12
CA ILE A 89 6.56 -13.05 -6.18
C ILE A 89 7.28 -14.14 -5.34
N LYS A 90 8.00 -15.05 -6.00
CA LYS A 90 8.74 -16.13 -5.31
C LYS A 90 9.77 -15.57 -4.32
N GLN A 91 10.48 -14.51 -4.69
CA GLN A 91 11.45 -13.86 -3.81
C GLN A 91 10.74 -13.22 -2.62
N VAL A 92 9.67 -12.45 -2.83
CA VAL A 92 8.91 -11.79 -1.77
C VAL A 92 8.37 -12.83 -0.78
N SER A 93 7.75 -13.91 -1.27
CA SER A 93 7.31 -15.02 -0.42
C SER A 93 8.45 -15.63 0.39
N ALA A 94 9.63 -15.82 -0.21
CA ALA A 94 10.79 -16.40 0.47
C ALA A 94 11.42 -15.49 1.54
N GLN A 95 11.21 -14.17 1.43
CA GLN A 95 11.74 -13.14 2.33
C GLN A 95 10.71 -12.71 3.39
N SER A 96 9.46 -13.11 3.25
CA SER A 96 8.42 -12.94 4.26
C SER A 96 8.87 -13.51 5.60
N SER A 97 8.61 -12.76 6.68
CA SER A 97 9.04 -13.06 8.06
C SER A 97 10.56 -13.13 8.27
N LYS A 98 11.39 -12.74 7.29
CA LYS A 98 12.85 -12.65 7.42
C LYS A 98 13.33 -11.21 7.29
N ASN A 99 13.04 -10.64 6.13
CA ASN A 99 13.49 -9.31 5.73
C ASN A 99 12.33 -8.44 5.24
N ILE A 100 11.11 -9.00 5.16
CA ILE A 100 9.87 -8.33 4.77
C ILE A 100 8.80 -8.74 5.78
N THR A 101 8.04 -7.79 6.31
CA THR A 101 6.88 -8.11 7.17
C THR A 101 5.85 -8.94 6.41
N PRO A 102 5.14 -9.89 7.05
CA PRO A 102 4.16 -10.74 6.37
C PRO A 102 3.06 -9.97 5.63
N GLU A 103 2.59 -8.87 6.23
CA GLU A 103 1.55 -8.00 5.69
C GLU A 103 2.01 -7.35 4.40
N VAL A 104 3.22 -6.78 4.39
CA VAL A 104 3.82 -6.15 3.20
C VAL A 104 4.17 -7.17 2.14
N ALA A 105 4.64 -8.35 2.52
CA ALA A 105 4.87 -9.43 1.57
C ALA A 105 3.56 -9.83 0.85
N SER A 106 2.45 -9.96 1.59
CA SER A 106 1.14 -10.22 1.00
C SER A 106 0.69 -9.10 0.06
N HIS A 107 0.86 -7.85 0.48
CA HIS A 107 0.51 -6.68 -0.32
C HIS A 107 1.28 -6.62 -1.65
N ILE A 108 2.62 -6.75 -1.60
CA ILE A 108 3.47 -6.73 -2.80
C ILE A 108 3.13 -7.89 -3.75
N ILE A 109 2.83 -9.09 -3.22
CA ILE A 109 2.44 -10.24 -4.04
C ILE A 109 1.13 -9.96 -4.77
N GLN A 110 0.10 -9.47 -4.07
CA GLN A 110 -1.18 -9.13 -4.67
C GLN A 110 -1.04 -8.03 -5.73
N HIS A 111 -0.30 -6.99 -5.42
CA HIS A 111 -0.01 -5.91 -6.37
C HIS A 111 0.70 -6.44 -7.62
N THR A 112 1.71 -7.30 -7.44
CA THR A 112 2.43 -7.93 -8.55
C THR A 112 1.50 -8.78 -9.43
N GLN A 113 0.56 -9.52 -8.83
CA GLN A 113 -0.43 -10.31 -9.57
C GLN A 113 -1.33 -9.42 -10.43
N ILE A 114 -1.84 -8.31 -9.86
CA ILE A 114 -2.64 -7.33 -10.61
C ILE A 114 -1.83 -6.74 -11.77
N VAL A 115 -0.54 -6.42 -11.57
CA VAL A 115 0.31 -5.93 -12.65
C VAL A 115 0.46 -6.97 -13.76
N ILE A 116 0.67 -8.25 -13.43
CA ILE A 116 0.76 -9.35 -14.41
C ILE A 116 -0.52 -9.48 -15.24
N GLU A 117 -1.69 -9.35 -14.60
CA GLU A 117 -3.00 -9.41 -15.28
C GLU A 117 -3.21 -8.25 -16.26
N ASN A 118 -2.50 -7.13 -16.09
CA ASN A 118 -2.63 -5.91 -16.89
C ASN A 118 -1.43 -5.63 -17.82
N LEU A 119 -0.52 -6.60 -18.02
CA LEU A 119 0.67 -6.43 -18.87
C LEU A 119 0.34 -6.20 -20.35
#